data_AF-A0A1E4HI57-F1
#
_entry.id   AF-A0A1E4HI57-F1
#
_cell.length_a   1.000
_cell.length_b   1.000
_cell.length_c   1.000
_cell.angle_alpha   90.00
_cell.angle_beta   90.00
_cell.angle_gamma   90.00
#
_symmetry.space_group_name_H-M   'P 1'
#
loop_
_entity.id
_entity.type
_entity.pdbx_description
1 polymer ?
#
loop_
_entity_poly.entity_id
_entity_poly.type
_entity_poly.pdbx_seq_one_letter_code
_entity_poly.pdbx_strand_id
1 'polypeptide(L)'
;MNEVAVPVERFAGVERLFGQGSVGTLAQKHVCVIGVGGVGSWAVEALARSGVGRLTLIDADEVCVSNTNRQLHALDGEYGKSKVGVMAARARAINPAIRLEAIERFLTPATLDELLDRGYDVVLDACDAFRVKLETIAWCRRRKLPIVSVGSAGGRTDPTQIRVRDLSRTEHDAMFSLIRKKLRADFNFPRNPDRYFGVSAVYSLQNVQYPQPDGTVCGTRPPGGDSMNLACGGGLGAATHVTGAFAFAAVGKVIEKLLGEP
;
A
#
# COMPACT_ATOMS: atom_id res chain seq x y z
N MET A 1 14.69 -12.18 -28.25
CA MET A 1 13.92 -12.55 -27.05
C MET A 1 12.54 -11.96 -27.23
N ASN A 2 11.51 -12.80 -27.38
CA ASN A 2 10.17 -12.35 -27.76
C ASN A 2 9.59 -11.43 -26.67
N GLU A 3 9.37 -10.15 -27.01
CA GLU A 3 8.50 -9.28 -26.23
C GLU A 3 7.11 -9.91 -26.23
N VAL A 4 6.67 -10.37 -25.06
CA VAL A 4 5.28 -10.76 -24.87
C VAL A 4 4.49 -9.46 -24.93
N ALA A 5 3.98 -9.14 -26.13
CA ALA A 5 3.12 -7.98 -26.33
C ALA A 5 1.92 -8.11 -25.38
N VAL A 6 1.74 -7.11 -24.53
CA VAL A 6 0.56 -7.05 -23.66
C VAL A 6 -0.68 -7.02 -24.56
N PRO A 7 -1.65 -7.94 -24.40
CA PRO A 7 -2.82 -7.96 -25.27
C PRO A 7 -3.59 -6.64 -25.15
N VAL A 8 -3.52 -5.81 -26.20
CA VAL A 8 -4.08 -4.45 -26.24
C VAL A 8 -5.55 -4.44 -25.85
N GLU A 9 -6.30 -5.50 -26.19
CA GLU A 9 -7.73 -5.63 -25.88
C GLU A 9 -8.03 -5.62 -24.37
N ARG A 10 -7.20 -6.25 -23.52
CA ARG A 10 -7.45 -6.33 -22.07
C ARG A 10 -7.41 -4.96 -21.39
N PHE A 11 -6.58 -4.06 -21.92
CA PHE A 11 -6.31 -2.75 -21.32
C PHE A 11 -6.70 -1.58 -22.22
N ALA A 12 -7.46 -1.82 -23.29
CA ALA A 12 -7.93 -0.76 -24.20
C ALA A 12 -8.70 0.34 -23.46
N GLY A 13 -9.42 0.00 -22.37
CA GLY A 13 -10.08 0.98 -21.51
C GLY A 13 -9.10 1.89 -20.75
N VAL A 14 -7.97 1.35 -20.31
CA VAL A 14 -6.87 2.10 -19.68
C VAL A 14 -6.23 3.04 -20.70
N GLU A 15 -5.97 2.55 -21.92
CA GLU A 15 -5.38 3.36 -22.99
C GLU A 15 -6.29 4.52 -23.42
N ARG A 16 -7.61 4.28 -23.54
CA ARG A 16 -8.57 5.38 -23.81
C ARG A 16 -8.64 6.41 -22.69
N LEU A 17 -8.38 6.00 -21.45
CA LEU A 17 -8.43 6.88 -20.27
C LEU A 17 -7.16 7.73 -20.14
N PHE A 18 -5.98 7.12 -20.28
CA PHE A 18 -4.69 7.77 -20.04
C PHE A 18 -3.95 8.20 -21.31
N GLY A 19 -4.54 7.97 -22.49
CA GLY A 19 -3.97 8.34 -23.78
C GLY A 19 -3.16 7.22 -24.42
N GLN A 20 -2.95 7.36 -25.73
CA GLN A 20 -2.23 6.39 -26.55
C GLN A 20 -0.80 6.17 -26.05
N GLY A 21 -0.38 4.91 -25.96
CA GLY A 21 0.96 4.53 -25.48
C GLY A 21 1.08 4.40 -23.95
N SER A 22 0.10 4.86 -23.17
CA SER A 22 0.10 4.73 -21.70
C SER A 22 0.22 3.27 -21.24
N VAL A 23 -0.52 2.35 -21.88
CA VAL A 23 -0.44 0.91 -21.59
C VAL A 23 0.95 0.37 -21.94
N GLY A 24 1.54 0.80 -23.06
CA GLY A 24 2.91 0.43 -23.43
C GLY A 24 3.94 0.87 -22.39
N THR A 25 3.81 2.10 -21.89
CA THR A 25 4.63 2.61 -20.79
C THR A 25 4.44 1.77 -19.53
N LEU A 26 3.20 1.58 -19.05
CA LEU A 26 2.89 0.79 -17.85
C LEU A 26 3.38 -0.67 -17.95
N ALA A 27 3.32 -1.27 -19.13
CA ALA A 27 3.81 -2.61 -19.40
C ALA A 27 5.33 -2.77 -19.19
N GLN A 28 6.09 -1.67 -19.22
CA GLN A 28 7.53 -1.67 -18.94
C GLN A 28 7.85 -1.37 -17.47
N LYS A 29 6.85 -0.95 -16.68
CA LYS A 29 7.04 -0.51 -15.30
C LYS A 29 7.07 -1.64 -14.29
N HIS A 30 7.88 -1.44 -13.25
CA HIS A 30 8.05 -2.35 -12.13
C HIS A 30 7.67 -1.69 -10.80
N VAL A 31 6.60 -2.18 -10.18
CA VAL A 31 6.15 -1.71 -8.86
C VAL A 31 6.43 -2.75 -7.79
N CYS A 32 6.97 -2.30 -6.65
CA CYS A 32 7.07 -3.11 -5.44
C CYS A 32 5.89 -2.79 -4.51
N VAL A 33 5.15 -3.81 -4.07
CA VAL A 33 4.09 -3.67 -3.07
C VAL A 33 4.53 -4.36 -1.78
N ILE A 34 4.68 -3.56 -0.72
CA ILE A 34 5.07 -4.03 0.61
C ILE A 34 3.80 -4.16 1.46
N GLY A 35 3.54 -5.37 1.97
CA GLY A 35 2.32 -5.72 2.69
C GLY A 35 1.17 -5.99 1.73
N VAL A 36 0.65 -7.21 1.74
CA VAL A 36 -0.48 -7.71 0.92
C VAL A 36 -1.69 -7.98 1.83
N GLY A 37 -1.94 -7.05 2.75
CA GLY A 37 -3.08 -7.07 3.66
C GLY A 37 -4.30 -6.33 3.11
N GLY A 38 -5.07 -5.69 4.00
CA GLY A 38 -6.36 -5.05 3.66
C GLY A 38 -6.30 -3.88 2.67
N VAL A 39 -5.14 -3.26 2.48
CA VAL A 39 -4.91 -2.28 1.42
C VAL A 39 -4.13 -2.91 0.27
N GLY A 40 -3.01 -3.55 0.59
CA GLY A 40 -2.09 -4.10 -0.41
C GLY A 40 -2.72 -5.09 -1.38
N SER A 41 -3.63 -5.97 -0.91
CA SER A 41 -4.30 -6.93 -1.80
C SER A 41 -5.10 -6.25 -2.91
N TRP A 42 -5.79 -5.16 -2.58
CA TRP A 42 -6.55 -4.37 -3.55
C TRP A 42 -5.64 -3.52 -4.44
N ALA A 43 -4.49 -3.08 -3.92
CA ALA A 43 -3.51 -2.35 -4.70
C ALA A 43 -2.89 -3.25 -5.78
N VAL A 44 -2.54 -4.49 -5.44
CA VAL A 44 -2.05 -5.49 -6.40
C VAL A 44 -3.08 -5.76 -7.50
N GLU A 45 -4.35 -5.96 -7.12
CA GLU A 45 -5.45 -6.13 -8.07
C GLU A 45 -5.56 -4.95 -9.04
N ALA A 46 -5.58 -3.73 -8.52
CA ALA A 46 -5.71 -2.53 -9.32
C ALA A 46 -4.51 -2.34 -10.25
N LEU A 47 -3.27 -2.54 -9.79
CA LEU A 47 -2.06 -2.46 -10.62
C LEU A 47 -2.08 -3.50 -11.76
N ALA A 48 -2.48 -4.74 -11.48
CA ALA A 48 -2.61 -5.78 -12.50
C ALA A 48 -3.68 -5.43 -13.54
N ARG A 49 -4.81 -4.84 -13.11
CA ARG A 49 -5.90 -4.37 -13.99
C ARG A 49 -5.56 -3.08 -14.74
N SER A 50 -4.55 -2.32 -14.31
CA SER A 50 -4.04 -1.15 -15.01
C SER A 50 -2.99 -1.48 -16.08
N GLY A 51 -2.59 -2.74 -16.23
CA GLY A 51 -1.59 -3.14 -17.23
C GLY A 51 -0.14 -2.90 -16.81
N VAL A 52 0.13 -2.72 -15.50
CA VAL A 52 1.52 -2.69 -15.00
C VAL A 52 2.19 -4.03 -15.30
N GLY A 53 3.36 -3.98 -15.95
CA GLY A 53 3.98 -5.18 -16.52
C GLY A 53 4.78 -6.02 -15.54
N ARG A 54 5.30 -5.43 -14.45
CA ARG A 54 6.05 -6.18 -13.43
C ARG A 54 5.64 -5.76 -12.02
N LEU A 55 5.37 -6.74 -11.15
CA LEU A 55 5.18 -6.49 -9.72
C LEU A 55 6.09 -7.40 -8.88
N THR A 56 6.60 -6.84 -7.79
CA THR A 56 7.18 -7.62 -6.69
C THR A 56 6.30 -7.44 -5.46
N LEU A 57 5.89 -8.54 -4.84
CA LEU A 57 5.04 -8.57 -3.66
C LEU A 57 5.87 -9.03 -2.46
N ILE A 58 5.86 -8.27 -1.36
CA ILE A 58 6.62 -8.62 -0.15
C ILE A 58 5.64 -8.70 1.03
N ASP A 59 5.39 -9.93 1.50
CA ASP A 59 4.61 -10.23 2.70
C ASP A 59 4.93 -11.68 3.13
N ALA A 60 5.06 -11.94 4.42
CA ALA A 60 5.34 -13.28 4.95
C ALA A 60 4.11 -13.98 5.55
N ASP A 61 2.97 -13.28 5.63
CA ASP A 61 1.78 -13.83 6.25
C ASP A 61 1.03 -14.81 5.32
N GLU A 62 0.25 -15.67 5.95
CA GLU A 62 -0.75 -16.51 5.31
C GLU A 62 -2.14 -15.87 5.37
N VAL A 63 -3.01 -16.29 4.45
CA VAL A 63 -4.42 -15.89 4.41
C VAL A 63 -5.14 -16.48 5.64
N CYS A 64 -5.79 -15.62 6.43
CA CYS A 64 -6.55 -16.03 7.62
C CYS A 64 -8.04 -15.73 7.46
N VAL A 65 -8.93 -16.52 8.07
CA VAL A 65 -10.39 -16.27 8.09
C VAL A 65 -10.73 -14.88 8.62
N SER A 66 -9.96 -14.37 9.59
CA SER A 66 -10.15 -13.01 10.13
C SER A 66 -9.84 -11.89 9.12
N ASN A 67 -9.34 -12.22 7.93
CA ASN A 67 -9.03 -11.28 6.86
C ASN A 67 -10.23 -11.00 5.94
N THR A 68 -11.27 -11.84 5.97
CA THR A 68 -12.44 -11.81 5.06
C THR A 68 -13.16 -10.46 5.02
N ASN A 69 -13.17 -9.70 6.11
CA ASN A 69 -13.83 -8.39 6.16
C ASN A 69 -13.14 -7.28 5.34
N ARG A 70 -11.91 -7.50 4.85
CA ARG A 70 -11.09 -6.42 4.27
C ARG A 70 -10.03 -6.82 3.24
N GLN A 71 -9.66 -8.10 3.12
CA GLN A 71 -8.59 -8.55 2.23
C GLN A 71 -9.16 -9.33 1.05
N LEU A 72 -8.73 -8.99 -0.17
CA LEU A 72 -9.29 -9.52 -1.40
C LEU A 72 -9.08 -11.03 -1.59
N HIS A 73 -7.96 -11.55 -1.07
CA HIS A 73 -7.57 -12.97 -1.21
C HIS A 73 -8.19 -13.89 -0.15
N ALA A 74 -8.91 -13.34 0.83
CA ALA A 74 -9.50 -14.10 1.94
C ALA A 74 -10.83 -14.74 1.50
N LEU A 75 -10.72 -15.85 0.79
CA LEU A 75 -11.83 -16.65 0.27
C LEU A 75 -11.76 -18.09 0.80
N ASP A 76 -12.91 -18.76 0.85
CA ASP A 76 -12.96 -20.18 1.15
C ASP A 76 -12.08 -20.95 0.15
N GLY A 77 -11.25 -21.85 0.67
CA GLY A 77 -10.25 -22.59 -0.11
C GLY A 77 -8.89 -21.90 -0.23
N GLU A 78 -8.74 -20.65 0.22
CA GLU A 78 -7.45 -19.92 0.22
C GLU A 78 -6.82 -19.78 1.61
N TYR A 79 -7.56 -20.04 2.70
CA TYR A 79 -7.03 -19.94 4.07
C TYR A 79 -5.82 -20.87 4.30
N GLY A 80 -4.81 -20.36 5.01
CA GLY A 80 -3.55 -21.06 5.29
C GLY A 80 -2.53 -21.02 4.14
N LYS A 81 -2.86 -20.43 2.99
CA LYS A 81 -1.90 -20.23 1.89
C LYS A 81 -1.17 -18.90 2.05
N SER A 82 0.02 -18.81 1.47
CA SER A 82 0.79 -17.57 1.37
C SER A 82 -0.01 -16.45 0.68
N LYS A 83 -0.12 -15.28 1.34
CA LYS A 83 -0.84 -14.11 0.77
C LYS A 83 -0.27 -13.67 -0.56
N VAL A 84 1.07 -13.58 -0.66
CA VAL A 84 1.75 -13.19 -1.89
C VAL A 84 1.59 -14.24 -2.98
N GLY A 85 1.56 -15.53 -2.63
CA GLY A 85 1.31 -16.62 -3.57
C GLY A 85 -0.08 -16.54 -4.19
N VAL A 86 -1.13 -16.42 -3.36
CA VAL A 86 -2.52 -16.30 -3.81
C VAL A 86 -2.71 -15.07 -4.69
N MET A 87 -2.19 -13.91 -4.26
CA MET A 87 -2.30 -12.69 -5.07
C MET A 87 -1.48 -12.73 -6.35
N ALA A 88 -0.32 -13.40 -6.36
CA ALA A 88 0.45 -13.56 -7.58
C ALA A 88 -0.28 -14.45 -8.60
N ALA A 89 -0.88 -15.56 -8.16
CA ALA A 89 -1.70 -16.41 -9.03
C ALA A 89 -2.89 -15.63 -9.62
N ARG A 90 -3.59 -14.86 -8.78
CA ARG A 90 -4.70 -14.02 -9.19
C ARG A 90 -4.29 -12.95 -10.22
N ALA A 91 -3.18 -12.25 -9.98
CA ALA A 91 -2.70 -11.22 -10.90
C ALA A 91 -2.25 -11.80 -12.25
N ARG A 92 -1.68 -13.02 -12.30
CA ARG A 92 -1.42 -13.73 -13.57
C ARG A 92 -2.70 -14.11 -14.32
N ALA A 93 -3.76 -14.46 -13.61
CA ALA A 93 -5.07 -14.73 -14.23
C ALA A 93 -5.68 -13.46 -14.89
N ILE A 94 -5.42 -12.29 -14.30
CA ILE A 94 -5.82 -10.98 -14.86
C ILE A 94 -4.97 -10.61 -16.07
N ASN A 95 -3.64 -10.74 -15.95
CA ASN A 95 -2.69 -10.40 -16.99
C ASN A 95 -1.64 -11.52 -17.14
N PRO A 96 -1.81 -12.46 -18.09
CA PRO A 96 -0.85 -13.56 -18.28
C PRO A 96 0.56 -13.11 -18.64
N ALA A 97 0.74 -11.88 -19.15
CA ALA A 97 2.04 -11.31 -19.50
C ALA A 97 2.75 -10.65 -18.30
N ILE A 98 2.08 -10.48 -17.15
CA ILE A 98 2.66 -9.82 -15.98
C ILE A 98 3.82 -10.64 -15.42
N ARG A 99 4.97 -9.99 -15.20
CA ARG A 99 6.10 -10.57 -14.51
C ARG A 99 5.90 -10.38 -13.01
N LEU A 100 5.69 -11.48 -12.31
CA LEU A 100 5.41 -11.46 -10.87
C LEU A 100 6.46 -12.19 -10.07
N GLU A 101 6.88 -11.54 -9.01
CA GLU A 101 7.73 -12.11 -7.99
C GLU A 101 7.05 -12.00 -6.62
N ALA A 102 6.85 -13.14 -5.98
CA ALA A 102 6.29 -13.24 -4.64
C ALA A 102 7.43 -13.53 -3.65
N ILE A 103 7.65 -12.64 -2.70
CA ILE A 103 8.69 -12.75 -1.67
C ILE A 103 8.00 -12.99 -0.33
N GLU A 104 8.05 -14.24 0.13
CA GLU A 104 7.47 -14.70 1.39
C GLU A 104 8.37 -14.37 2.59
N ARG A 105 8.69 -13.09 2.76
CA ARG A 105 9.55 -12.59 3.84
C ARG A 105 9.04 -11.24 4.34
N PHE A 106 9.22 -11.01 5.64
CA PHE A 106 9.02 -9.68 6.20
C PHE A 106 10.12 -8.74 5.69
N LEU A 107 9.71 -7.55 5.30
CA LEU A 107 10.65 -6.45 5.15
C LEU A 107 11.05 -5.97 6.56
N THR A 108 12.34 -5.91 6.82
CA THR A 108 12.90 -5.43 8.08
C THR A 108 13.98 -4.40 7.77
N PRO A 109 14.38 -3.55 8.74
CA PRO A 109 15.52 -2.66 8.57
C PRO A 109 16.77 -3.34 8.01
N ALA A 110 17.06 -4.57 8.43
CA ALA A 110 18.23 -5.33 8.01
C ALA A 110 18.12 -5.87 6.57
N THR A 111 16.92 -5.96 6.00
CA THR A 111 16.67 -6.54 4.67
C THR A 111 16.28 -5.49 3.63
N LEU A 112 16.32 -4.20 3.96
CA LEU A 112 15.93 -3.11 3.04
C LEU A 112 16.79 -3.09 1.79
N ASP A 113 18.12 -3.15 1.92
CA ASP A 113 19.03 -3.14 0.76
C ASP A 113 18.79 -4.37 -0.12
N GLU A 114 18.70 -5.55 0.49
CA GLU A 114 18.44 -6.81 -0.22
C GLU A 114 17.13 -6.79 -1.02
N LEU A 115 16.04 -6.35 -0.40
CA LEU A 115 14.69 -6.50 -0.95
C LEU A 115 14.24 -5.28 -1.79
N LEU A 116 14.83 -4.10 -1.57
CA LEU A 116 14.44 -2.86 -2.25
C LEU A 116 15.41 -2.39 -3.33
N ASP A 117 16.67 -2.81 -3.32
CA ASP A 117 17.65 -2.41 -4.35
C ASP A 117 17.57 -3.29 -5.60
N ARG A 118 16.40 -3.26 -6.25
CA ARG A 118 16.04 -4.19 -7.34
C ARG A 118 15.50 -3.51 -8.59
N GLY A 119 15.72 -2.18 -8.69
CA GLY A 119 15.36 -1.38 -9.85
C GLY A 119 13.86 -1.11 -10.00
N TYR A 120 13.12 -0.96 -8.90
CA TYR A 120 11.71 -0.58 -8.95
C TYR A 120 11.53 0.85 -9.48
N ASP A 121 10.47 1.10 -10.25
CA ASP A 121 10.07 2.45 -10.64
C ASP A 121 9.36 3.17 -9.48
N VAL A 122 8.54 2.45 -8.72
CA VAL A 122 7.79 2.97 -7.56
C VAL A 122 7.64 1.89 -6.49
N VAL A 123 7.73 2.28 -5.22
CA VAL A 123 7.36 1.46 -4.06
C VAL A 123 5.99 1.91 -3.55
N LEU A 124 5.05 0.99 -3.41
CA LEU A 124 3.80 1.16 -2.68
C LEU A 124 3.93 0.46 -1.33
N ASP A 125 3.96 1.26 -0.27
CA ASP A 125 4.09 0.79 1.10
C ASP A 125 2.72 0.74 1.80
N ALA A 126 2.18 -0.47 1.90
CA ALA A 126 0.94 -0.81 2.60
C ALA A 126 1.19 -1.66 3.87
N CYS A 127 2.43 -1.70 4.38
CA CYS A 127 2.78 -2.37 5.63
C CYS A 127 2.17 -1.62 6.83
N ASP A 128 1.79 -2.33 7.89
CA ASP A 128 1.24 -1.76 9.13
C ASP A 128 2.30 -1.64 10.25
N ALA A 129 3.47 -2.25 10.08
CA ALA A 129 4.56 -2.19 11.04
C ALA A 129 5.24 -0.81 11.02
N PHE A 130 5.07 -0.05 12.10
CA PHE A 130 5.60 1.32 12.25
C PHE A 130 7.08 1.44 11.91
N ARG A 131 7.94 0.57 12.47
CA ARG A 131 9.40 0.67 12.29
C ARG A 131 9.81 0.40 10.85
N VAL A 132 9.20 -0.61 10.23
CA VAL A 132 9.45 -0.97 8.82
C VAL A 132 9.08 0.21 7.93
N LYS A 133 7.85 0.72 8.06
CA LYS A 133 7.36 1.87 7.30
C LYS A 133 8.26 3.10 7.43
N LEU A 134 8.67 3.45 8.65
CA LEU A 134 9.57 4.57 8.92
C LEU A 134 10.89 4.43 8.15
N GLU A 135 11.54 3.27 8.25
CA GLU A 135 12.84 3.04 7.62
C GLU A 135 12.74 2.88 6.10
N THR A 136 11.69 2.25 5.58
CA THR A 136 11.40 2.18 4.13
C THR A 136 11.27 3.58 3.54
N ILE A 137 10.51 4.48 4.17
CA ILE A 137 10.36 5.86 3.71
C ILE A 137 11.71 6.58 3.66
N ALA A 138 12.51 6.47 4.72
CA ALA A 138 13.83 7.10 4.78
C ALA A 138 14.79 6.52 3.73
N TRP A 139 14.77 5.20 3.55
CA TRP A 139 15.60 4.46 2.61
C TRP A 139 15.30 4.85 1.16
N CYS A 140 14.01 4.84 0.77
CA CYS A 140 13.56 5.23 -0.56
C CYS A 140 13.92 6.70 -0.85
N ARG A 141 13.65 7.60 0.09
CA ARG A 141 13.94 9.03 -0.06
C ARG A 141 15.43 9.31 -0.25
N ARG A 142 16.31 8.62 0.48
CA ARG A 142 17.77 8.76 0.33
C ARG A 142 18.26 8.35 -1.06
N ARG A 143 17.60 7.36 -1.67
CA ARG A 143 17.95 6.80 -2.99
C ARG A 143 17.16 7.41 -4.15
N LYS A 144 16.31 8.42 -3.86
CA LYS A 144 15.39 9.02 -4.84
C LYS A 144 14.46 7.99 -5.50
N LEU A 145 14.19 6.87 -4.81
CA LEU A 145 13.22 5.89 -5.25
C LEU A 145 11.81 6.41 -4.90
N PRO A 146 10.92 6.64 -5.88
CA PRO A 146 9.58 7.11 -5.59
C PRO A 146 8.82 6.15 -4.68
N ILE A 147 8.15 6.70 -3.67
CA ILE A 147 7.35 5.93 -2.72
C ILE A 147 5.97 6.58 -2.52
N VAL A 148 4.95 5.72 -2.48
CA VAL A 148 3.60 6.03 -2.01
C VAL A 148 3.35 5.22 -0.73
N SER A 149 3.21 5.89 0.41
CA SER A 149 2.98 5.22 1.70
C SER A 149 1.51 5.35 2.12
N VAL A 150 0.96 4.29 2.71
CA VAL A 150 -0.42 4.26 3.17
C VAL A 150 -0.50 4.31 4.70
N GLY A 151 -1.41 5.16 5.19
CA GLY A 151 -1.70 5.34 6.61
C GLY A 151 -2.68 4.30 7.16
N SER A 152 -3.22 4.55 8.35
CA SER A 152 -4.05 3.59 9.07
C SER A 152 -5.47 3.50 8.52
N ALA A 153 -5.79 2.58 7.60
CA ALA A 153 -7.15 2.44 7.08
C ALA A 153 -8.19 1.94 8.11
N GLY A 154 -7.76 1.32 9.21
CA GLY A 154 -8.64 0.82 10.27
C GLY A 154 -9.32 1.92 11.10
N GLY A 155 -10.45 1.59 11.72
CA GLY A 155 -11.27 2.47 12.55
C GLY A 155 -11.94 3.58 11.75
N ARG A 156 -12.13 3.40 10.45
CA ARG A 156 -12.71 4.38 9.53
C ARG A 156 -13.86 3.73 8.77
N THR A 157 -14.85 4.53 8.41
CA THR A 157 -16.09 4.09 7.75
C THR A 157 -16.42 4.87 6.48
N ASP A 158 -15.87 6.09 6.32
CA ASP A 158 -16.19 6.99 5.21
C ASP A 158 -15.03 7.04 4.19
N PRO A 159 -15.17 6.39 3.03
CA PRO A 159 -14.13 6.39 2.00
C PRO A 159 -14.00 7.75 1.29
N THR A 160 -14.99 8.64 1.37
CA THR A 160 -14.97 9.94 0.67
C THR A 160 -14.02 10.94 1.32
N GLN A 161 -13.57 10.67 2.55
CA GLN A 161 -12.60 11.47 3.28
C GLN A 161 -11.13 11.09 3.03
N ILE A 162 -10.88 10.13 2.15
CA ILE A 162 -9.53 9.70 1.77
C ILE A 162 -8.87 10.80 0.91
N ARG A 163 -7.61 11.10 1.22
CA ARG A 163 -6.79 12.12 0.55
C ARG A 163 -5.40 11.58 0.26
N VAL A 164 -4.79 12.12 -0.79
CA VAL A 164 -3.38 11.92 -1.11
C VAL A 164 -2.68 13.26 -1.01
N ARG A 165 -1.69 13.38 -0.12
CA ARG A 165 -0.86 14.59 0.03
C ARG A 165 0.59 14.19 0.29
N ASP A 166 1.49 15.17 0.36
CA ASP A 166 2.82 14.90 0.90
C ASP A 166 2.71 14.44 2.37
N LEU A 167 3.55 13.48 2.76
CA LEU A 167 3.58 12.92 4.10
C LEU A 167 3.68 14.01 5.16
N SER A 168 4.40 15.12 4.91
CA SER A 168 4.54 16.24 5.85
C SER A 168 3.22 16.96 6.18
N ARG A 169 2.20 16.80 5.34
CA ARG A 169 0.87 17.44 5.42
C ARG A 169 -0.25 16.52 5.90
N THR A 170 0.07 15.28 6.27
CA THR A 170 -0.93 14.34 6.77
C THR A 170 -1.42 14.73 8.16
N GLU A 171 -2.69 14.46 8.44
CA GLU A 171 -3.43 14.82 9.65
C GLU A 171 -4.42 13.69 10.00
N HIS A 172 -4.99 13.68 11.21
CA HIS A 172 -5.92 12.63 11.67
C HIS A 172 -5.40 11.18 11.55
N ASP A 173 -4.07 11.01 11.50
CA ASP A 173 -3.40 9.71 11.41
C ASP A 173 -2.23 9.65 12.40
N ALA A 174 -2.41 8.86 13.47
CA ALA A 174 -1.44 8.78 14.57
C ALA A 174 -0.12 8.13 14.15
N MET A 175 -0.17 7.11 13.29
CA MET A 175 1.02 6.44 12.79
C MET A 175 1.86 7.40 11.95
N PHE A 176 1.23 8.12 11.02
CA PHE A 176 1.95 9.14 10.24
C PHE A 176 2.43 10.31 11.09
N SER A 177 1.68 10.73 12.10
CA SER A 177 2.15 11.75 13.05
C SER A 177 3.48 11.34 13.71
N LEU A 178 3.56 10.10 14.20
CA LEU A 178 4.76 9.57 14.82
C LEU A 178 5.91 9.39 13.81
N ILE A 179 5.61 8.89 12.61
CA ILE A 179 6.59 8.76 11.52
C ILE A 179 7.17 10.12 11.16
N ARG A 180 6.34 11.15 10.97
CA ARG A 180 6.82 12.51 10.67
C ARG A 180 7.76 13.03 11.76
N LYS A 181 7.42 12.81 13.03
CA LYS A 181 8.27 13.19 14.17
C LYS A 181 9.63 12.50 14.10
N LYS A 182 9.64 11.18 13.86
CA LYS A 182 10.87 10.37 13.79
C LYS A 182 11.72 10.65 12.55
N LEU A 183 11.12 10.86 11.39
CA LEU A 183 11.84 11.28 10.18
C LEU A 183 12.61 12.59 10.37
N ARG A 184 12.04 13.56 11.09
CA ARG A 184 12.69 14.85 11.43
C ARG A 184 13.77 14.74 12.50
N ALA A 185 13.62 13.78 13.40
CA ALA A 185 14.56 13.58 14.50
C ALA A 185 15.78 12.77 14.03
N ASP A 186 15.53 11.67 13.31
CA ASP A 186 16.50 10.59 13.13
C ASP A 186 17.01 10.49 11.67
N PHE A 187 16.30 11.08 10.70
CA PHE A 187 16.58 10.89 9.26
C PHE A 187 16.75 12.20 8.46
N ASN A 188 16.98 13.33 9.14
CA ASN A 188 17.21 14.64 8.53
C ASN A 188 16.12 15.09 7.54
N PHE A 189 14.86 14.72 7.79
CA PHE A 189 13.74 15.29 7.06
C PHE A 189 13.49 16.75 7.49
N PRO A 190 12.99 17.62 6.58
CA PRO A 190 12.80 19.03 6.89
C PRO A 190 11.90 19.28 8.11
N ARG A 191 12.36 20.19 8.98
CA ARG A 191 11.55 20.70 10.10
C ARG A 191 10.73 21.93 9.73
N ASN A 192 11.19 22.69 8.73
CA ASN A 192 10.47 23.86 8.21
C ASN A 192 9.09 23.42 7.68
N PRO A 193 7.98 23.99 8.19
CA PRO A 193 6.64 23.67 7.71
C PRO A 193 6.44 23.98 6.22
N ASP A 194 7.22 24.86 5.58
CA ASP A 194 7.07 25.16 4.15
C ASP A 194 7.71 24.12 3.24
N ARG A 195 8.51 23.19 3.79
CA ARG A 195 9.20 22.16 3.00
C ARG A 195 8.48 20.82 3.05
N TYR A 196 8.29 20.24 1.87
CA TYR A 196 7.75 18.89 1.70
C TYR A 196 8.78 17.80 1.94
N PHE A 197 8.30 16.61 2.31
CA PHE A 197 9.13 15.42 2.49
C PHE A 197 9.49 14.77 1.15
N GLY A 198 8.69 14.99 0.11
CA GLY A 198 8.81 14.32 -1.19
C GLY A 198 8.27 12.90 -1.13
N VAL A 199 7.29 12.63 -0.27
CA VAL A 199 6.73 11.30 -0.03
C VAL A 199 5.22 11.41 -0.17
N SER A 200 4.64 10.75 -1.16
CA SER A 200 3.18 10.74 -1.30
C SER A 200 2.57 9.84 -0.23
N ALA A 201 1.53 10.31 0.45
CA ALA A 201 0.90 9.62 1.56
C ALA A 201 -0.63 9.59 1.40
N VAL A 202 -1.21 8.40 1.53
CA VAL A 202 -2.66 8.19 1.52
C VAL A 202 -3.17 8.08 2.95
N TYR A 203 -4.11 8.96 3.31
CA TYR A 203 -4.70 9.04 4.65
C TYR A 203 -6.18 9.45 4.57
N SER A 204 -6.90 9.44 5.69
CA SER A 204 -8.28 9.95 5.75
C SER A 204 -8.38 11.09 6.76
N LEU A 205 -9.24 12.06 6.45
CA LEU A 205 -9.63 13.14 7.35
C LEU A 205 -10.58 12.66 8.47
N GLN A 206 -11.16 11.46 8.30
CA GLN A 206 -12.02 10.88 9.33
C GLN A 206 -11.18 10.45 10.54
N ASN A 207 -11.56 10.95 11.72
CA ASN A 207 -11.01 10.49 12.98
C ASN A 207 -11.27 9.00 13.20
N VAL A 208 -10.30 8.33 13.81
CA VAL A 208 -10.37 6.90 14.12
C VAL A 208 -11.47 6.63 15.15
N GLN A 209 -12.29 5.63 14.87
CA GLN A 209 -13.27 5.04 15.77
C GLN A 209 -12.70 3.81 16.47
N TYR A 210 -12.87 3.73 17.78
CA TYR A 210 -12.34 2.71 18.67
C TYR A 210 -13.47 1.85 19.24
N PRO A 211 -13.36 0.51 19.21
CA PRO A 211 -14.27 -0.36 19.92
C PRO A 211 -14.13 -0.17 21.43
N GLN A 212 -15.25 -0.22 22.14
CA GLN A 212 -15.33 -0.06 23.58
C GLN A 212 -15.64 -1.41 24.26
N PRO A 213 -15.35 -1.57 25.57
CA PRO A 213 -15.63 -2.81 26.30
C PRO A 213 -17.11 -3.21 26.34
N ASP A 214 -18.02 -2.25 26.20
CA ASP A 214 -19.47 -2.47 26.14
C ASP A 214 -19.99 -2.85 24.74
N GLY A 215 -19.08 -3.02 23.77
CA GLY A 215 -19.39 -3.35 22.38
C GLY A 215 -19.77 -2.16 21.50
N THR A 216 -19.86 -0.94 22.07
CA THR A 216 -20.08 0.28 21.29
C THR A 216 -18.80 0.72 20.59
N VAL A 217 -18.92 1.70 19.68
CA VAL A 217 -17.79 2.25 18.92
C VAL A 217 -17.87 3.78 18.97
N CYS A 218 -16.77 4.44 19.35
CA CYS A 218 -16.73 5.90 19.45
C CYS A 218 -15.34 6.48 19.13
N GLY A 219 -15.22 7.81 19.06
CA GLY A 219 -13.94 8.49 18.75
C GLY A 219 -12.93 8.51 19.91
N THR A 220 -13.31 8.03 21.09
CA THR A 220 -12.46 8.06 22.28
C THR A 220 -11.70 6.76 22.42
N ARG A 221 -10.38 6.84 22.55
CA ARG A 221 -9.55 5.66 22.80
C ARG A 221 -9.82 5.12 24.22
N PRO A 222 -10.08 3.81 24.37
CA PRO A 222 -10.34 3.24 25.69
C PRO A 222 -9.10 3.32 26.62
N PRO A 223 -9.30 3.52 27.94
CA PRO A 223 -8.21 3.53 28.92
C PRO A 223 -7.49 2.16 28.95
N GLY A 224 -6.15 2.16 28.96
CA GLY A 224 -5.36 0.93 29.01
C GLY A 224 -5.21 0.19 27.67
N GLY A 225 -5.78 0.72 26.57
CA GLY A 225 -5.49 0.23 25.22
C GLY A 225 -4.01 0.49 24.88
N ASP A 226 -3.25 -0.60 24.77
CA ASP A 226 -1.80 -0.57 24.61
C ASP A 226 -1.42 0.31 23.40
N SER A 227 -0.69 1.39 23.67
CA SER A 227 -0.49 2.48 22.70
C SER A 227 0.31 2.10 21.45
N MET A 228 0.86 0.87 21.41
CA MET A 228 1.79 0.41 20.38
C MET A 228 1.50 -0.98 19.81
N ASN A 229 0.51 -1.74 20.31
CA ASN A 229 0.24 -3.07 19.78
C ASN A 229 -0.90 -3.04 18.74
N LEU A 230 -0.51 -2.93 17.46
CA LEU A 230 -1.39 -3.16 16.30
C LEU A 230 -1.65 -4.66 16.02
N ALA A 231 -1.18 -5.57 16.88
CA ALA A 231 -1.32 -7.00 16.68
C ALA A 231 -2.69 -7.53 17.13
N CYS A 232 -3.23 -8.48 16.35
CA CYS A 232 -4.56 -9.08 16.49
C CYS A 232 -4.87 -9.56 17.92
N GLY A 233 -5.84 -8.91 18.57
CA GLY A 233 -6.37 -9.30 19.88
C GLY A 233 -7.29 -8.24 20.52
N GLY A 234 -7.12 -6.97 20.15
CA GLY A 234 -7.95 -5.84 20.59
C GLY A 234 -7.83 -4.61 19.67
N GLY A 235 -7.66 -4.86 18.37
CA GLY A 235 -7.33 -3.84 17.37
C GLY A 235 -8.55 -3.08 16.82
N LEU A 236 -8.27 -2.07 15.99
CA LEU A 236 -9.30 -1.33 15.26
C LEU A 236 -10.10 -2.24 14.31
N GLY A 237 -11.41 -2.02 14.21
CA GLY A 237 -12.23 -2.61 13.17
C GLY A 237 -11.84 -2.10 11.77
N ALA A 238 -12.22 -2.80 10.72
CA ALA A 238 -11.97 -2.37 9.33
C ALA A 238 -13.03 -2.93 8.39
N ALA A 239 -13.21 -2.27 7.25
CA ALA A 239 -14.17 -2.68 6.23
C ALA A 239 -13.61 -2.47 4.81
N THR A 240 -13.92 -3.40 3.91
CA THR A 240 -13.43 -3.44 2.52
C THR A 240 -13.62 -2.14 1.76
N HIS A 241 -14.76 -1.47 1.86
CA HIS A 241 -15.02 -0.24 1.08
C HIS A 241 -14.07 0.89 1.46
N VAL A 242 -13.56 0.91 2.70
CA VAL A 242 -12.53 1.87 3.12
C VAL A 242 -11.15 1.40 2.72
N THR A 243 -10.75 0.18 3.09
CA THR A 243 -9.38 -0.29 2.84
C THR A 243 -9.08 -0.44 1.34
N GLY A 244 -10.08 -0.84 0.55
CA GLY A 244 -10.02 -0.84 -0.91
C GLY A 244 -9.93 0.57 -1.49
N ALA A 245 -10.69 1.54 -0.98
CA ALA A 245 -10.59 2.93 -1.44
C ALA A 245 -9.22 3.55 -1.12
N PHE A 246 -8.60 3.21 0.02
CA PHE A 246 -7.22 3.57 0.32
C PHE A 246 -6.26 3.01 -0.74
N ALA A 247 -6.45 1.76 -1.13
CA ALA A 247 -5.64 1.10 -2.15
C ALA A 247 -5.80 1.76 -3.52
N PHE A 248 -7.03 2.07 -3.92
CA PHE A 248 -7.30 2.71 -5.21
C PHE A 248 -6.75 4.13 -5.28
N ALA A 249 -6.83 4.90 -4.19
CA ALA A 249 -6.17 6.20 -4.08
C ALA A 249 -4.64 6.09 -4.19
N ALA A 250 -4.04 5.08 -3.53
CA ALA A 250 -2.61 4.81 -3.61
C ALA A 250 -2.18 4.45 -5.04
N VAL A 251 -2.90 3.53 -5.69
CA VAL A 251 -2.63 3.12 -7.07
C VAL A 251 -2.82 4.26 -8.05
N GLY A 252 -3.85 5.10 -7.88
CA GLY A 252 -4.00 6.31 -8.68
C GLY A 252 -2.74 7.18 -8.66
N LYS A 253 -2.15 7.40 -7.46
CA LYS A 253 -0.89 8.14 -7.34
C LYS A 253 0.33 7.38 -7.87
N VAL A 254 0.35 6.05 -7.81
CA VAL A 254 1.40 5.23 -8.44
C VAL A 254 1.34 5.39 -9.96
N ILE A 255 0.17 5.24 -10.58
CA ILE A 255 -0.01 5.37 -12.04
C ILE A 255 0.40 6.76 -12.51
N GLU A 256 0.02 7.82 -11.78
CA GLU A 256 0.46 9.20 -12.05
C GLU A 256 2.00 9.31 -12.07
N LYS A 257 2.68 8.71 -11.08
CA LYS A 257 4.16 8.70 -11.04
C LYS A 257 4.79 7.90 -12.17
N LEU A 258 4.15 6.82 -12.60
CA LEU A 258 4.68 5.92 -13.63
C LEU A 258 4.56 6.48 -15.05
N LEU A 259 3.46 7.17 -15.33
CA LEU A 259 3.21 7.80 -16.63
C LEU A 259 3.91 9.15 -16.77
N GLY A 260 4.36 9.73 -15.65
CA GLY A 260 4.72 11.14 -15.56
C GLY A 260 3.46 11.98 -15.34
N GLU A 261 3.55 13.05 -14.57
CA GLU A 261 2.50 14.07 -14.60
C GLU A 261 2.38 14.57 -16.06
N PRO A 262 1.17 14.74 -16.62
CA PRO A 262 1.02 15.50 -17.85
C PRO A 262 1.62 16.91 -17.73
#